data_AF-A0A956UN94-F1
#
_entry.id   AF-A0A956UN94-F1
#
_cell.length_a   1.000
_cell.length_b   1.000
_cell.length_c   1.000
_cell.angle_alpha   90.00
_cell.angle_beta   90.00
_cell.angle_gamma   90.00
#
_symmetry.space_group_name_H-M   'P 1'
#
loop_
_entity.id
_entity.type
_entity.pdbx_description
1 polymer ?
#
loop_
_entity_poly.entity_id
_entity_poly.type
_entity_poly.pdbx_seq_one_letter_code
_entity_poly.pdbx_strand_id
1 'polypeptide(L)'
;GIPESALPPEAEVEFVQLGRSLREATLWFGEDAQAGLRRAVMLPSGAEMTSREPDAVSTSRPAGRYLLDPAGCVTRAGLVRQLAARVGGGLMDEQIAYIALDAPVPTPFGTTLEVLEDLPFSVSRVRALLHQRGWKPDEIRRRGFPIEPDELRRLLRPRGDIAVTLVCTTIAGKRRIFVCRPAQVDGTAGQ
;
A
#
# COMPACT_ATOMS: atom_id res chain seq x y z
N GLY A 1 -11.53 9.54 9.58
CA GLY A 1 -10.73 8.75 10.54
C GLY A 1 -9.92 9.70 11.41
N ILE A 2 -9.47 9.24 12.58
CA ILE A 2 -8.75 10.05 13.57
C ILE A 2 -7.33 10.36 13.06
N PRO A 3 -6.90 11.62 12.89
CA PRO A 3 -5.54 11.90 12.45
C PRO A 3 -4.52 11.36 13.47
N GLU A 4 -3.34 10.93 13.00
CA GLU A 4 -2.31 10.37 13.86
C GLU A 4 -1.91 11.33 15.00
N SER A 5 -1.84 12.63 14.69
CA SER A 5 -1.55 13.69 15.65
C SER A 5 -2.61 13.86 16.75
N ALA A 6 -3.80 13.27 16.60
CA ALA A 6 -4.86 13.29 17.61
C ALA A 6 -4.92 11.99 18.42
N LEU A 7 -4.06 11.01 18.16
CA LEU A 7 -4.00 9.78 18.95
C LEU A 7 -3.22 10.05 20.25
N PRO A 8 -3.82 9.81 21.43
CA PRO A 8 -3.11 9.96 22.70
C PRO A 8 -1.90 9.01 22.77
N PRO A 9 -0.74 9.46 23.26
CA PRO A 9 0.46 8.62 23.37
C PRO A 9 0.27 7.47 24.38
N GLU A 10 -0.57 7.66 25.40
CA GLU A 10 -0.88 6.67 26.44
C GLU A 10 -1.93 5.64 26.02
N ALA A 11 -2.62 5.84 24.89
CA ALA A 11 -3.64 4.91 24.43
C ALA A 11 -3.00 3.70 23.72
N GLU A 12 -3.51 2.51 24.03
CA GLU A 12 -3.47 1.39 23.10
C GLU A 12 -4.47 1.66 21.99
N VAL A 13 -4.05 1.56 20.72
CA VAL A 13 -4.88 1.90 19.57
C VAL A 13 -4.90 0.74 18.59
N GLU A 14 -6.09 0.27 18.24
CA GLU A 14 -6.30 -0.77 17.23
C GLU A 14 -7.09 -0.22 16.04
N PHE A 15 -6.66 -0.61 14.85
CA PHE A 15 -7.36 -0.35 13.61
C PHE A 15 -7.81 -1.66 12.97
N VAL A 16 -9.13 -1.81 12.79
CA VAL A 16 -9.73 -3.02 12.24
C VAL A 16 -10.18 -2.79 10.80
N GLN A 17 -9.77 -3.68 9.90
CA GLN A 17 -10.19 -3.67 8.50
C GLN A 17 -10.96 -4.95 8.16
N LEU A 18 -12.08 -4.79 7.45
CA LEU A 18 -12.86 -5.88 6.88
C LEU A 18 -12.83 -5.77 5.34
N GLY A 19 -12.23 -6.75 4.68
CA GLY A 19 -12.00 -6.70 3.23
C GLY A 19 -11.14 -5.50 2.84
N ARG A 20 -11.67 -4.61 1.98
CA ARG A 20 -10.99 -3.38 1.53
C ARG A 20 -11.30 -2.14 2.38
N SER A 21 -12.17 -2.26 3.38
CA SER A 21 -12.67 -1.13 4.14
C SER A 21 -12.14 -1.14 5.56
N LEU A 22 -11.42 -0.08 5.94
CA LEU A 22 -11.15 0.22 7.34
C LEU A 22 -12.50 0.48 8.04
N ARG A 23 -12.79 -0.24 9.12
CA ARG A 23 -14.09 -0.21 9.80
C ARG A 23 -14.05 0.53 11.12
N GLU A 24 -13.06 0.21 11.95
CA GLU A 24 -13.05 0.64 13.35
C GLU A 24 -11.67 1.16 13.75
N ALA A 25 -11.67 2.09 14.69
CA ALA A 25 -10.51 2.50 15.45
C ALA A 25 -10.90 2.49 16.93
N THR A 26 -10.24 1.65 17.72
CA THR A 26 -10.56 1.46 19.15
C THR A 26 -9.37 1.89 19.99
N LEU A 27 -9.67 2.65 21.05
CA LEU A 27 -8.70 3.23 21.95
C LEU A 27 -8.98 2.71 23.36
N TRP A 28 -7.99 2.09 23.99
CA TRP A 28 -8.07 1.66 25.39
C TRP A 28 -7.18 2.52 26.27
N PHE A 29 -7.66 2.75 27.50
CA PHE A 29 -7.01 3.54 28.53
C PHE A 29 -7.09 2.80 29.87
N GLY A 30 -6.21 3.16 30.80
CA GLY A 30 -6.16 2.58 32.14
C GLY A 30 -5.05 1.55 32.31
N GLU A 31 -4.99 0.94 33.49
CA GLU A 31 -3.89 0.06 33.92
C GLU A 31 -3.76 -1.21 33.07
N ASP A 32 -4.87 -1.70 32.52
CA ASP A 32 -4.90 -2.89 31.66
C ASP A 32 -4.54 -2.59 30.19
N ALA A 33 -4.43 -1.32 29.81
CA ALA A 33 -4.10 -0.92 28.44
C ALA A 33 -2.58 -0.90 28.22
N GLN A 34 -2.14 -1.34 27.05
CA GLN A 34 -0.72 -1.29 26.69
C GLN A 34 -0.38 0.08 26.10
N ALA A 35 0.00 1.01 26.98
CA ALA A 35 0.29 2.39 26.60
C ALA A 35 1.21 2.50 25.37
N GLY A 36 0.77 3.26 24.37
CA GLY A 36 1.50 3.50 23.12
C GLY A 36 1.46 2.36 22.11
N LEU A 37 0.82 1.23 22.42
CA LEU A 37 0.70 0.12 21.47
C LEU A 37 -0.17 0.55 20.27
N ARG A 38 0.28 0.18 19.08
CA ARG A 38 -0.51 0.28 17.84
C ARG A 38 -0.76 -1.12 17.32
N ARG A 39 -2.00 -1.44 16.96
CA ARG A 39 -2.41 -2.73 16.39
C ARG A 39 -3.16 -2.53 15.08
N ALA A 40 -2.87 -3.39 14.10
CA ALA A 40 -3.66 -3.55 12.88
C ALA A 40 -4.26 -4.94 12.86
N VAL A 41 -5.58 -5.03 12.63
CA VAL A 41 -6.33 -6.30 12.58
C VAL A 41 -7.01 -6.42 11.22
N MET A 42 -6.89 -7.60 10.61
CA MET A 42 -7.54 -7.98 9.37
C MET A 42 -8.64 -9.01 9.64
N LEU A 43 -9.87 -8.69 9.24
CA LEU A 43 -11.03 -9.59 9.29
C LEU A 43 -11.43 -10.05 7.88
N PRO A 44 -11.94 -11.29 7.74
CA PRO A 44 -12.28 -12.25 8.80
C PRO A 44 -11.12 -13.15 9.25
N SER A 45 -9.91 -13.00 8.68
CA SER A 45 -8.78 -13.90 8.96
C SER A 45 -8.30 -13.86 10.41
N GLY A 46 -8.60 -12.79 11.16
CA GLY A 46 -8.10 -12.57 12.52
C GLY A 46 -6.60 -12.25 12.56
N ALA A 47 -5.97 -11.99 11.41
CA ALA A 47 -4.55 -11.71 11.38
C ALA A 47 -4.25 -10.35 12.04
N GLU A 48 -3.26 -10.33 12.93
CA GLU A 48 -2.84 -9.13 13.64
C GLU A 48 -1.36 -8.75 13.40
N MET A 49 -1.07 -7.47 13.62
CA MET A 49 0.27 -6.90 13.64
C MET A 49 0.33 -5.79 14.68
N THR A 50 1.44 -5.68 15.41
CA THR A 50 1.61 -4.64 16.44
C THR A 50 2.90 -3.83 16.28
N SER A 51 2.96 -2.66 16.92
CA SER A 51 4.15 -1.80 16.96
C SER A 51 5.33 -2.39 17.75
N ARG A 52 5.13 -3.50 18.47
CA ARG A 52 6.20 -4.20 19.21
C ARG A 52 7.02 -5.16 18.34
N GLU A 53 6.56 -5.41 17.12
CA GLU A 53 7.29 -6.25 16.19
C GLU A 53 8.54 -5.55 15.66
N PRO A 54 9.56 -6.32 15.23
CA PRO A 54 10.71 -5.76 14.53
C PRO A 54 10.27 -4.92 13.33
N ASP A 55 10.89 -3.76 13.15
CA ASP A 55 10.67 -2.89 12.00
C ASP A 55 11.86 -2.91 11.03
N ALA A 56 11.62 -2.54 9.77
CA ALA A 56 12.67 -2.52 8.76
C ALA A 56 13.57 -1.30 8.95
N VAL A 57 14.90 -1.49 8.89
CA VAL A 57 15.88 -0.38 8.92
C VAL A 57 15.57 0.62 7.82
N SER A 58 15.55 1.92 8.15
CA SER A 58 15.16 2.98 7.21
C SER A 58 16.25 3.21 6.15
N THR A 59 16.24 2.38 5.11
CA THR A 59 17.00 2.63 3.88
C THR A 59 16.03 2.57 2.72
N SER A 60 15.84 3.73 2.07
CA SER A 60 15.07 3.79 0.83
C SER A 60 15.74 2.86 -0.20
N ARG A 61 14.94 1.98 -0.81
CA ARG A 61 15.38 1.12 -1.90
C ARG A 61 14.68 1.48 -3.21
N PRO A 62 15.29 1.21 -4.38
CA PRO A 62 14.58 1.28 -5.65
C PRO A 62 13.34 0.38 -5.66
N ALA A 63 12.40 0.68 -6.56
CA ALA A 63 11.27 -0.21 -6.82
C ALA A 63 11.77 -1.62 -7.17
N GLY A 64 11.13 -2.62 -6.56
CA GLY A 64 11.38 -4.02 -6.86
C GLY A 64 10.56 -4.50 -8.06
N ARG A 65 10.71 -5.78 -8.40
CA ARG A 65 9.83 -6.44 -9.39
C ARG A 65 8.37 -6.45 -8.93
N TYR A 66 8.15 -6.40 -7.62
CA TYR A 66 6.84 -6.35 -7.01
C TYR A 66 6.72 -5.15 -6.07
N LEU A 67 5.50 -4.63 -5.96
CA LEU A 67 5.10 -3.64 -4.97
C LEU A 67 4.00 -4.24 -4.10
N LEU A 68 4.16 -4.12 -2.79
CA LEU A 68 3.10 -4.39 -1.84
C LEU A 68 2.44 -3.07 -1.45
N ASP A 69 1.14 -2.99 -1.68
CA ASP A 69 0.28 -1.93 -1.20
C ASP A 69 -0.33 -2.34 0.15
N PRO A 70 0.10 -1.74 1.28
CA PRO A 70 -0.37 -2.15 2.59
C PRO A 70 -1.85 -1.83 2.80
N ALA A 71 -2.50 -2.70 3.56
CA ALA A 71 -3.87 -2.53 4.00
C ALA A 71 -4.04 -1.22 4.78
N GLY A 72 -5.26 -0.68 4.74
CA GLY A 72 -5.65 0.53 5.46
C GLY A 72 -5.32 0.43 6.94
N CYS A 73 -5.66 -0.68 7.61
CA CYS A 73 -5.36 -0.87 9.04
C CYS A 73 -3.86 -0.74 9.35
N VAL A 74 -2.97 -1.31 8.52
CA VAL A 74 -1.51 -1.19 8.70
C VAL A 74 -1.06 0.25 8.53
N THR A 75 -1.49 0.92 7.46
CA THR A 75 -1.09 2.31 7.22
C THR A 75 -1.61 3.26 8.28
N ARG A 76 -2.79 2.99 8.85
CA ARG A 76 -3.42 3.82 9.86
C ARG A 76 -2.87 3.57 11.26
N ALA A 77 -2.41 2.35 11.52
CA ALA A 77 -1.67 2.00 12.74
C ALA A 77 -0.19 2.44 12.71
N GLY A 78 0.31 2.98 11.59
CA GLY A 78 1.72 3.35 11.45
C GLY A 78 2.68 2.16 11.31
N LEU A 79 2.17 0.98 10.91
CA LEU A 79 2.91 -0.29 10.97
C LEU A 79 3.57 -0.70 9.64
N VAL A 80 3.80 0.25 8.74
CA VAL A 80 4.34 -0.04 7.40
C VAL A 80 5.77 -0.60 7.49
N ARG A 81 6.60 -0.09 8.42
CA ARG A 81 7.98 -0.58 8.60
C ARG A 81 8.01 -1.99 9.19
N GLN A 82 7.10 -2.32 10.10
CA GLN A 82 6.90 -3.66 10.63
C GLN A 82 6.45 -4.62 9.54
N LEU A 83 5.48 -4.21 8.71
CA LEU A 83 5.06 -5.00 7.56
C LEU A 83 6.24 -5.23 6.60
N ALA A 84 7.03 -4.20 6.29
CA ALA A 84 8.20 -4.33 5.42
C ALA A 84 9.20 -5.35 5.95
N ALA A 85 9.53 -5.32 7.25
CA ALA A 85 10.40 -6.31 7.87
C ALA A 85 9.81 -7.72 7.77
N ARG A 86 8.51 -7.88 8.09
CA ARG A 86 7.81 -9.17 8.08
C ARG A 86 7.82 -9.83 6.70
N VAL A 87 7.73 -9.05 5.63
CA VAL A 87 7.73 -9.57 4.24
C VAL A 87 9.11 -9.56 3.58
N GLY A 88 10.18 -9.18 4.30
CA GLY A 88 11.53 -9.05 3.73
C GLY A 88 11.64 -7.97 2.66
N GLY A 89 10.77 -6.96 2.70
CA GLY A 89 10.72 -5.85 1.75
C GLY A 89 11.45 -4.60 2.27
N GLY A 90 11.38 -3.53 1.49
CA GLY A 90 11.89 -2.22 1.89
C GLY A 90 11.04 -1.08 1.38
N LEU A 91 11.07 0.06 2.08
CA LEU A 91 10.33 1.25 1.67
C LEU A 91 11.04 1.92 0.50
N MET A 92 10.27 2.45 -0.45
CA MET A 92 10.85 3.29 -1.53
C MET A 92 11.02 4.74 -1.09
N ASP A 93 10.19 5.21 -0.18
CA ASP A 93 10.20 6.56 0.37
C ASP A 93 9.51 6.50 1.74
N GLU A 94 10.05 7.20 2.74
CA GLU A 94 9.49 7.19 4.10
C GLU A 94 8.07 7.77 4.17
N GLN A 95 7.73 8.65 3.23
CA GLN A 95 6.41 9.31 3.17
C GLN A 95 5.40 8.51 2.33
N ILE A 96 5.83 7.42 1.68
CA ILE A 96 5.00 6.62 0.78
C ILE A 96 4.97 5.19 1.26
N ALA A 97 3.79 4.76 1.69
CA ALA A 97 3.61 3.44 2.29
C ALA A 97 3.81 2.22 1.35
N TYR A 98 4.17 2.38 0.08
CA TYR A 98 4.40 1.22 -0.80
C TYR A 98 5.71 0.52 -0.44
N ILE A 99 5.67 -0.81 -0.33
CA ILE A 99 6.83 -1.65 0.00
C ILE A 99 7.33 -2.32 -1.27
N ALA A 100 8.61 -2.13 -1.60
CA ALA A 100 9.28 -2.82 -2.70
C ALA A 100 9.66 -4.24 -2.29
N LEU A 101 9.44 -5.19 -3.21
CA LEU A 101 9.66 -6.62 -3.03
C LEU A 101 10.39 -7.22 -4.25
N ASP A 102 11.25 -8.19 -3.99
CA ASP A 102 12.00 -8.92 -5.02
C ASP A 102 11.22 -10.14 -5.56
N ALA A 103 10.35 -10.71 -4.73
CA ALA A 103 9.49 -11.85 -5.03
C ALA A 103 8.06 -11.59 -4.55
N PRO A 104 7.03 -12.26 -5.12
CA PRO A 104 5.68 -12.11 -4.62
C PRO A 104 5.56 -12.76 -3.24
N VAL A 105 5.00 -12.04 -2.27
CA VAL A 105 4.83 -12.53 -0.89
C VAL A 105 3.33 -12.63 -0.55
N PRO A 106 2.85 -13.78 -0.01
CA PRO A 106 1.51 -13.88 0.53
C PRO A 106 1.43 -13.15 1.86
N THR A 107 0.45 -12.26 1.98
CA THR A 107 0.18 -11.56 3.24
C THR A 107 -1.28 -11.14 3.31
N PRO A 108 -1.94 -11.27 4.48
CA PRO A 108 -3.28 -10.73 4.66
C PRO A 108 -3.27 -9.20 4.77
N PHE A 109 -2.09 -8.58 4.93
CA PHE A 109 -1.93 -7.16 5.26
C PHE A 109 -1.72 -6.25 4.04
N GLY A 110 -2.05 -6.71 2.84
CA GLY A 110 -1.94 -5.86 1.65
C GLY A 110 -2.20 -6.60 0.36
N THR A 111 -1.94 -5.92 -0.75
CA THR A 111 -2.02 -6.49 -2.09
C THR A 111 -0.67 -6.41 -2.78
N THR A 112 -0.16 -7.55 -3.22
CA THR A 112 1.07 -7.64 -4.01
C THR A 112 0.76 -7.43 -5.49
N LEU A 113 1.49 -6.51 -6.12
CA LEU A 113 1.37 -6.09 -7.51
C LEU A 113 2.69 -6.34 -8.22
N GLU A 114 2.67 -7.05 -9.36
CA GLU A 114 3.85 -7.17 -10.21
C GLU A 114 3.98 -5.91 -11.07
N VAL A 115 5.16 -5.29 -11.07
CA VAL A 115 5.49 -4.10 -11.86
C VAL A 115 5.80 -4.53 -13.29
N LEU A 116 5.06 -4.00 -14.25
CA LEU A 116 5.28 -4.20 -15.69
C LEU A 116 6.14 -3.08 -16.29
N GLU A 117 5.91 -1.85 -15.84
CA GLU A 117 6.61 -0.65 -16.31
C GLU A 117 6.74 0.36 -15.16
N ASP A 118 7.86 1.08 -15.11
CA ASP A 118 8.12 2.13 -14.12
C ASP A 118 8.65 3.39 -14.81
N LEU A 119 7.85 4.45 -14.81
CA LEU A 119 8.09 5.64 -15.61
C LEU A 119 7.86 6.96 -14.86
N PRO A 120 8.60 8.03 -15.20
CA PRO A 120 8.30 9.36 -14.70
C PRO A 120 6.93 9.80 -15.21
N PHE A 121 6.14 10.43 -14.34
CA PHE A 121 4.80 10.87 -14.68
C PHE A 121 4.82 11.90 -15.81
N SER A 122 4.10 11.58 -16.87
CA SER A 122 3.66 12.51 -17.91
C SER A 122 2.40 11.92 -18.54
N VAL A 123 1.36 12.73 -18.67
CA VAL A 123 0.10 12.29 -19.28
C VAL A 123 0.35 11.75 -20.70
N SER A 124 1.21 12.41 -21.49
CA SER A 124 1.51 11.97 -22.86
C SER A 124 2.26 10.63 -22.88
N ARG A 125 3.26 10.46 -22.02
CA ARG A 125 4.06 9.22 -21.93
C ARG A 125 3.20 8.04 -21.48
N VAL A 126 2.44 8.21 -20.40
CA VAL A 126 1.57 7.15 -19.86
C VAL A 126 0.51 6.78 -20.89
N ARG A 127 -0.14 7.77 -21.53
CA ARG A 127 -1.14 7.52 -22.58
C ARG A 127 -0.54 6.75 -23.76
N ALA A 128 0.64 7.14 -24.24
CA ALA A 128 1.31 6.48 -25.35
C ALA A 128 1.64 5.02 -25.02
N LEU A 129 2.18 4.77 -23.83
CA LEU A 129 2.49 3.42 -23.35
C LEU A 129 1.24 2.55 -23.26
N LEU A 130 0.17 3.06 -22.63
CA LEU A 130 -1.11 2.34 -22.52
C LEU A 130 -1.68 1.98 -23.89
N HIS A 131 -1.65 2.92 -24.83
CA HIS A 131 -2.12 2.68 -26.20
C HIS A 131 -1.26 1.64 -26.92
N GLN A 132 0.07 1.77 -26.86
CA GLN A 132 1.01 0.86 -27.53
C GLN A 132 0.85 -0.58 -27.05
N ARG A 133 0.57 -0.77 -25.76
CA ARG A 133 0.45 -2.10 -25.14
C ARG A 133 -0.98 -2.64 -25.11
N GLY A 134 -1.97 -1.88 -25.59
CA GLY A 134 -3.39 -2.26 -25.49
C GLY A 134 -3.90 -2.30 -24.04
N TRP A 135 -3.30 -1.53 -23.13
CA TRP A 135 -3.62 -1.54 -21.70
C TRP A 135 -4.73 -0.55 -21.31
N LYS A 136 -5.49 -0.94 -20.29
CA LYS A 136 -6.60 -0.17 -19.71
C LYS A 136 -6.49 -0.12 -18.16
N PRO A 137 -6.32 1.07 -17.58
CA PRO A 137 -6.33 1.27 -16.13
C PRO A 137 -7.71 1.08 -15.49
N ASP A 138 -8.05 -0.15 -15.12
CA ASP A 138 -9.28 -0.45 -14.39
C ASP A 138 -9.16 -0.04 -12.91
N GLU A 139 -7.95 -0.03 -12.38
CA GLU A 139 -7.63 0.49 -11.05
C GLU A 139 -6.54 1.56 -11.10
N ILE A 140 -6.70 2.64 -10.36
CA ILE A 140 -5.69 3.69 -10.18
C ILE A 140 -5.56 3.94 -8.69
N ARG A 141 -4.43 3.53 -8.12
CA ARG A 141 -4.07 3.74 -6.71
C ARG A 141 -3.14 4.93 -6.60
N ARG A 142 -3.32 5.75 -5.57
CA ARG A 142 -2.45 6.90 -5.32
C ARG A 142 -2.01 6.99 -3.86
N ARG A 143 -0.76 7.39 -3.66
CA ARG A 143 -0.20 7.78 -2.35
C ARG A 143 0.77 8.95 -2.56
N GLY A 144 0.53 10.09 -1.92
CA GLY A 144 1.35 11.29 -2.11
C GLY A 144 1.36 11.81 -3.55
N PHE A 145 0.28 11.59 -4.31
CA PHE A 145 0.16 12.01 -5.71
C PHE A 145 -0.95 13.06 -5.87
N PRO A 146 -0.68 14.20 -6.56
CA PRO A 146 -1.55 15.37 -6.51
C PRO A 146 -2.76 15.31 -7.45
N ILE A 147 -2.85 14.31 -8.32
CA ILE A 147 -3.97 14.16 -9.26
C ILE A 147 -4.87 13.04 -8.76
N GLU A 148 -6.18 13.30 -8.75
CA GLU A 148 -7.17 12.31 -8.36
C GLU A 148 -7.29 11.18 -9.39
N PRO A 149 -7.64 9.94 -8.98
CA PRO A 149 -7.77 8.80 -9.88
C PRO A 149 -8.70 9.06 -11.08
N ASP A 150 -9.86 9.66 -10.85
CA ASP A 150 -10.84 9.91 -11.92
C ASP A 150 -10.40 11.02 -12.88
N GLU A 151 -9.74 12.05 -12.35
CA GLU A 151 -9.13 13.09 -13.17
C GLU A 151 -8.03 12.48 -14.05
N LEU A 152 -7.13 11.67 -13.46
CA LEU A 152 -6.08 11.00 -14.20
C LEU A 152 -6.66 10.07 -15.28
N ARG A 153 -7.70 9.29 -14.97
CA ARG A 153 -8.39 8.44 -15.94
C ARG A 153 -8.95 9.25 -17.12
N ARG A 154 -9.60 10.39 -16.84
CA ARG A 154 -10.11 11.31 -17.87
C ARG A 154 -8.99 11.90 -18.73
N LEU A 155 -7.86 12.23 -18.12
CA LEU A 155 -6.68 12.71 -18.83
C LEU A 155 -6.06 11.62 -19.70
N LEU A 156 -6.00 10.38 -19.24
CA LEU A 156 -5.37 9.29 -20.00
C LEU A 156 -6.21 8.85 -21.20
N ARG A 157 -7.55 8.86 -21.11
CA ARG A 157 -8.45 8.37 -22.17
C ARG A 157 -8.03 7.00 -22.72
N PRO A 158 -7.91 5.96 -21.87
CA PRO A 158 -7.42 4.65 -22.28
C PRO A 158 -8.33 4.03 -23.34
N ARG A 159 -7.73 3.29 -24.28
CA ARG A 159 -8.44 2.63 -25.39
C ARG A 159 -8.17 1.12 -25.48
N GLY A 160 -7.32 0.59 -24.61
CA GLY A 160 -7.03 -0.83 -24.54
C GLY A 160 -8.14 -1.64 -23.86
N ASP A 161 -7.96 -2.95 -23.85
CA ASP A 161 -8.84 -3.95 -23.24
C ASP A 161 -8.11 -4.80 -22.19
N ILE A 162 -6.78 -4.81 -22.18
CA ILE A 162 -5.98 -5.53 -21.19
C ILE A 162 -5.94 -4.73 -19.89
N ALA A 163 -6.60 -5.24 -18.85
CA ALA A 163 -6.68 -4.60 -17.54
C ALA A 163 -5.30 -4.47 -16.85
N VAL A 164 -5.01 -3.27 -16.34
CA VAL A 164 -3.84 -2.97 -15.51
C VAL A 164 -4.21 -2.09 -14.32
N THR A 165 -3.34 -2.05 -13.31
CA THR A 165 -3.41 -1.13 -12.18
C THR A 165 -2.34 -0.06 -12.35
N LEU A 166 -2.70 1.23 -12.20
CA LEU A 166 -1.70 2.29 -12.08
C LEU A 166 -1.45 2.59 -10.62
N VAL A 167 -0.19 2.48 -10.19
CA VAL A 167 0.27 2.94 -8.88
C VAL A 167 0.94 4.29 -9.06
N CYS A 168 0.33 5.34 -8.51
CA CYS A 168 0.76 6.73 -8.67
C CYS A 168 1.36 7.26 -7.37
N THR A 169 2.60 7.73 -7.42
CA THR A 169 3.27 8.22 -6.21
C THR A 169 4.40 9.23 -6.50
N THR A 170 5.00 9.79 -5.46
CA THR A 170 6.04 10.83 -5.55
C THR A 170 7.26 10.47 -4.72
N ILE A 171 8.22 9.76 -5.31
CA ILE A 171 9.43 9.28 -4.61
C ILE A 171 10.52 10.35 -4.71
N ALA A 172 11.08 10.77 -3.57
CA ALA A 172 12.10 11.81 -3.51
C ALA A 172 11.73 13.08 -4.32
N GLY A 173 10.47 13.53 -4.18
CA GLY A 173 9.91 14.69 -4.89
C GLY A 173 9.59 14.46 -6.37
N LYS A 174 9.89 13.28 -6.92
CA LYS A 174 9.66 12.95 -8.34
C LYS A 174 8.42 12.07 -8.51
N ARG A 175 7.46 12.57 -9.28
CA ARG A 175 6.23 11.85 -9.61
C ARG A 175 6.54 10.63 -10.49
N ARG A 176 6.14 9.45 -10.03
CA ARG A 176 6.29 8.15 -10.70
C ARG A 176 4.93 7.50 -10.93
N ILE A 177 4.83 6.76 -12.02
CA ILE A 177 3.72 5.84 -12.30
C ILE A 177 4.34 4.47 -12.48
N PHE A 178 3.82 3.50 -11.75
CA PHE A 178 4.05 2.09 -12.04
C PHE A 178 2.81 1.53 -12.72
N VAL A 179 2.99 0.83 -13.83
CA VAL A 179 1.93 0.02 -14.44
C VAL A 179 2.10 -1.39 -13.90
N CYS A 180 1.06 -1.91 -13.27
CA CYS A 180 1.13 -3.18 -12.57
C CYS A 180 -0.01 -4.11 -12.97
N ARG A 181 0.14 -5.38 -12.60
CA ARG A 181 -0.95 -6.37 -12.54
C ARG A 181 -0.97 -7.03 -11.16
N PRO A 182 -2.09 -7.63 -10.73
CA PRO A 182 -2.12 -8.47 -9.54
C PRO A 182 -1.03 -9.55 -9.65
N ALA A 183 -0.17 -9.66 -8.64
CA ALA A 183 0.81 -10.72 -8.61
C ALA A 183 0.11 -12.07 -8.43
N GLN A 184 0.54 -13.08 -9.19
CA GLN A 184 0.21 -14.46 -8.85
C GLN A 184 1.05 -14.83 -7.64
N VAL A 185 0.39 -15.05 -6.51
CA VAL A 185 1.05 -15.48 -5.28
C VAL A 185 0.67 -16.94 -5.09
N ASP A 186 1.59 -17.85 -5.39
CA ASP A 186 1.36 -19.28 -5.17
C ASP A 186 1.39 -19.54 -3.65
N GLY A 187 0.20 -19.64 -3.05
CA GLY A 187 0.04 -19.75 -1.60
C GLY A 187 -1.41 -19.78 -1.12
N THR A 188 -2.04 -20.94 -1.32
CA THR A 188 -3.19 -21.50 -0.57
C THR A 188 -4.37 -20.56 -0.24
N ALA A 189 -5.36 -20.53 -1.13
CA ALA A 189 -6.75 -20.32 -0.71
C ALA A 189 -7.17 -21.55 0.13
N GLY A 190 -6.94 -21.46 1.43
CA GLY A 190 -7.58 -22.34 2.41
C GLY A 190 -9.06 -21.95 2.52
N GLN A 191 -9.90 -22.98 2.44
CA GLN A 191 -11.36 -22.99 2.56
C GLN A 191 -11.89 -22.23 3.78
#